data_AF-A0A2G6MVC8-F1
#
_entry.id   AF-A0A2G6MVC8-F1
#
_cell.length_a   1.000
_cell.length_b   1.000
_cell.length_c   1.000
_cell.angle_alpha   90.00
_cell.angle_beta   90.00
_cell.angle_gamma   90.00
#
_symmetry.space_group_name_H-M   'P 1'
#
loop_
_entity.id
_entity.type
_entity.pdbx_description
1 polymer ?
#
loop_
_entity_poly.entity_id
_entity_poly.type
_entity_poly.pdbx_seq_one_letter_code
_entity_poly.pdbx_strand_id
1 'polypeptide(L)'
;MSESDFQVTQKQAADYLNVSTKTISRYRKKGLPYKMILNPVTGKQEVRFKHQDLERWHEGRSLLATYGQDGNAGGQGTPATPASGGIVSTEQPATSDYLAELLEVYKDQIQLLKEQLEDMRVQLARRDRQIDDLMRLMVGFQLEYKPEVAAEHGSMGSKSNLTSGSGEKKVFSKKELADNILRLRQRGKSYTEIARGLNHINVATLSGQPAWTEAEVQSLLPALVDNDTNVIEL
;
A
#
# COMPACT_ATOMS: atom_id res chain seq x y z
N MET A 1 -3.83 -28.84 -23.56
CA MET A 1 -3.53 -27.71 -22.64
C MET A 1 -4.12 -26.45 -23.24
N SER A 2 -5.08 -25.83 -22.56
CA SER A 2 -5.91 -24.77 -23.13
C SER A 2 -5.10 -23.48 -23.32
N GLU A 3 -5.14 -22.90 -24.51
CA GLU A 3 -4.43 -21.65 -24.83
C GLU A 3 -5.03 -20.42 -24.11
N SER A 4 -6.21 -20.59 -23.54
CA SER A 4 -6.99 -19.59 -22.81
C SER A 4 -6.38 -19.12 -21.49
N ASP A 5 -5.39 -19.80 -20.94
CA ASP A 5 -4.95 -19.54 -19.57
C ASP A 5 -3.93 -18.39 -19.48
N PHE A 6 -3.23 -18.08 -20.58
CA PHE A 6 -2.17 -17.08 -20.64
C PHE A 6 -2.72 -15.70 -21.00
N GLN A 7 -3.47 -15.09 -20.09
CA GLN A 7 -4.12 -13.79 -20.33
C GLN A 7 -3.36 -12.60 -19.73
N VAL A 8 -2.60 -12.83 -18.65
CA VAL A 8 -2.00 -11.76 -17.86
C VAL A 8 -0.79 -11.19 -18.57
N THR A 9 -0.80 -9.88 -18.82
CA THR A 9 0.34 -9.17 -19.44
C THR A 9 1.50 -9.01 -18.47
N GLN A 10 2.70 -8.74 -18.98
CA GLN A 10 3.86 -8.44 -18.14
C GLN A 10 3.65 -7.27 -17.17
N LYS A 11 2.91 -6.23 -17.57
CA LYS A 11 2.58 -5.12 -16.68
C LYS A 11 1.65 -5.57 -15.55
N GLN A 12 0.56 -6.26 -15.89
CA GLN A 12 -0.39 -6.77 -14.89
C GLN A 12 0.26 -7.78 -13.94
N ALA A 13 1.18 -8.62 -14.41
CA ALA A 13 1.93 -9.54 -13.57
C ALA A 13 2.86 -8.81 -12.58
N ALA A 14 3.45 -7.70 -13.02
CA ALA A 14 4.28 -6.83 -12.18
C ALA A 14 3.43 -6.20 -11.06
N ASP A 15 2.28 -5.64 -11.44
CA ASP A 15 1.33 -5.03 -10.52
C ASP A 15 0.79 -6.08 -9.52
N TYR A 16 0.43 -7.28 -9.98
CA TYR A 16 -0.07 -8.37 -9.13
C TYR A 16 0.93 -8.82 -8.07
N LEU A 17 2.21 -8.98 -8.46
CA LEU A 17 3.28 -9.42 -7.57
C LEU A 17 3.91 -8.28 -6.76
N ASN A 18 3.40 -7.05 -6.89
CA ASN A 18 3.93 -5.82 -6.31
C ASN A 18 5.44 -5.64 -6.60
N VAL A 19 5.86 -5.82 -7.85
CA VAL A 19 7.25 -5.65 -8.29
C VAL A 19 7.35 -4.87 -9.60
N SER A 20 8.55 -4.41 -9.95
CA SER A 20 8.78 -3.76 -11.24
C SER A 20 8.68 -4.75 -12.42
N THR A 21 8.36 -4.23 -13.61
CA THR A 21 8.37 -5.02 -14.86
C THR A 21 9.76 -5.58 -15.20
N LYS A 22 10.84 -4.91 -14.76
CA LYS A 22 12.23 -5.38 -14.87
C LYS A 22 12.46 -6.61 -13.98
N THR A 23 11.89 -6.62 -12.78
CA THR A 23 11.92 -7.76 -11.87
C THR A 23 11.18 -8.97 -12.47
N ILE A 24 10.02 -8.75 -13.10
CA ILE A 24 9.32 -9.82 -13.83
C ILE A 24 10.18 -10.40 -14.96
N SER A 25 10.93 -9.57 -15.70
CA SER A 25 11.89 -10.06 -16.70
C SER A 25 12.99 -10.93 -16.08
N ARG A 26 13.46 -10.61 -14.87
CA ARG A 26 14.42 -11.45 -14.14
C ARG A 26 13.78 -12.76 -13.70
N TYR A 27 12.53 -12.75 -13.21
CA TYR A 27 11.82 -13.97 -12.82
C TYR A 27 11.62 -14.94 -13.97
N ARG A 28 11.33 -14.45 -15.17
CA ARG A 28 11.28 -15.30 -16.38
C ARG A 28 12.61 -16.03 -16.62
N LYS A 29 13.74 -15.34 -16.45
CA LYS A 29 15.08 -15.96 -16.55
C LYS A 29 15.36 -16.95 -15.44
N LYS A 30 14.70 -16.80 -14.28
CA LYS A 30 14.82 -17.67 -13.11
C LYS A 30 13.78 -18.80 -13.08
N GLY A 31 12.95 -18.93 -14.11
CA GLY A 31 12.03 -20.07 -14.25
C GLY A 31 10.55 -19.77 -14.06
N LEU A 32 10.13 -18.51 -13.95
CA LEU A 32 8.70 -18.16 -13.94
C LEU A 32 8.07 -18.55 -15.30
N PRO A 33 7.05 -19.43 -15.34
CA PRO A 33 6.42 -19.87 -16.58
C PRO A 33 5.78 -18.72 -17.36
N TYR A 34 6.02 -18.67 -18.68
CA TYR A 34 5.44 -17.67 -19.57
C TYR A 34 5.20 -18.24 -20.98
N LYS A 35 4.30 -17.61 -21.74
CA LYS A 35 4.11 -17.87 -23.18
C LYS A 35 4.29 -16.57 -23.96
N MET A 36 4.91 -16.66 -25.12
CA MET A 36 4.99 -15.56 -26.08
C MET A 36 3.77 -15.65 -26.99
N ILE A 37 2.90 -14.63 -26.97
CA ILE A 37 1.68 -14.58 -27.77
C ILE A 37 1.75 -13.34 -28.65
N LEU A 38 1.47 -13.51 -29.94
CA LEU A 38 1.34 -12.40 -30.87
C LEU A 38 0.06 -11.63 -30.53
N ASN A 39 0.20 -10.36 -30.18
CA ASN A 39 -0.98 -9.51 -29.97
C ASN A 39 -1.57 -9.15 -31.34
N PRO A 40 -2.83 -9.52 -31.63
CA PRO A 40 -3.46 -9.27 -32.93
C PRO A 40 -3.66 -7.77 -33.21
N VAL A 41 -3.67 -6.92 -32.18
CA VAL A 41 -3.89 -5.47 -32.31
C VAL A 41 -2.58 -4.73 -32.59
N THR A 42 -1.50 -5.11 -31.91
CA THR A 42 -0.21 -4.39 -32.00
C THR A 42 0.77 -5.06 -32.96
N GLY A 43 0.51 -6.31 -33.38
CA GLY A 43 1.41 -7.10 -34.23
C GLY A 43 2.72 -7.47 -33.56
N LYS A 44 2.88 -7.21 -32.26
CA LYS A 44 4.09 -7.48 -31.48
C LYS A 44 3.92 -8.74 -30.66
N GLN A 45 5.01 -9.47 -30.47
CA GLN A 45 5.05 -10.58 -29.52
C GLN A 45 5.04 -10.03 -28.10
N GLU A 46 4.04 -10.41 -27.33
CA GLU A 46 3.86 -10.01 -25.94
C GLU A 46 3.98 -11.20 -25.01
N VAL A 47 4.59 -10.97 -23.86
CA VAL A 47 4.77 -11.99 -22.83
C VAL A 47 3.49 -12.07 -22.02
N ARG A 48 2.96 -13.29 -21.94
CA ARG A 48 1.74 -13.60 -21.21
C ARG A 48 2.02 -14.66 -20.15
N PHE A 49 1.34 -14.52 -19.01
CA PHE A 49 1.46 -15.39 -17.84
C PHE A 49 0.10 -16.00 -17.51
N LYS A 50 0.10 -17.18 -16.89
CA LYS A 50 -1.08 -17.70 -16.22
C LYS A 50 -1.18 -17.10 -14.84
N HIS A 51 -2.41 -16.88 -14.36
CA HIS A 51 -2.63 -16.35 -13.02
C HIS A 51 -2.11 -17.32 -11.93
N GLN A 52 -2.42 -18.62 -12.08
CA GLN A 52 -1.99 -19.68 -11.16
C GLN A 52 -0.46 -19.78 -11.01
N ASP A 53 0.29 -19.55 -12.10
CA ASP A 53 1.75 -19.59 -12.06
C ASP A 53 2.30 -18.38 -11.27
N LEU A 54 1.64 -17.22 -11.36
CA LEU A 54 2.00 -16.04 -10.58
C LEU A 54 1.69 -16.23 -9.09
N GLU A 55 0.55 -16.84 -8.76
CA GLU A 55 0.19 -17.20 -7.37
C GLU A 55 1.23 -18.15 -6.75
N ARG A 56 1.53 -19.27 -7.42
CA ARG A 56 2.56 -20.21 -6.94
C ARG A 56 3.93 -19.56 -6.79
N TRP A 57 4.28 -18.67 -7.71
CA TRP A 57 5.52 -17.91 -7.63
C TRP A 57 5.53 -16.93 -6.44
N HIS A 58 4.39 -16.29 -6.18
CA HIS A 58 4.22 -15.42 -5.02
C HIS A 58 4.35 -16.22 -3.72
N GLU A 59 3.64 -17.33 -3.60
CA GLU A 59 3.69 -18.24 -2.45
C GLU A 59 5.12 -18.74 -2.20
N GLY A 60 5.81 -19.21 -3.23
CA GLY A 60 7.21 -19.66 -3.13
C GLY A 60 8.14 -18.55 -2.63
N ARG A 61 7.95 -17.31 -3.11
CA ARG A 61 8.70 -16.16 -2.61
C ARG A 61 8.36 -15.81 -1.17
N SER A 62 7.10 -15.86 -0.79
CA SER A 62 6.65 -15.57 0.58
C SER A 62 7.20 -16.62 1.55
N LEU A 63 7.21 -17.89 1.18
CA LEU A 63 7.85 -18.96 1.96
C LEU A 63 9.37 -18.77 2.09
N LEU A 64 10.05 -18.35 1.02
CA LEU A 64 11.47 -18.00 1.10
C LEU A 64 11.72 -16.76 1.94
N ALA A 65 10.80 -15.80 1.98
CA ALA A 65 10.91 -14.64 2.85
C ALA A 65 10.69 -15.01 4.33
N THR A 66 9.75 -15.91 4.63
CA THR A 66 9.47 -16.33 6.01
C THR A 66 10.50 -17.33 6.54
N TYR A 67 10.88 -18.34 5.74
CA TYR A 67 11.75 -19.45 6.18
C TYR A 67 13.18 -19.37 5.63
N GLY A 68 13.40 -18.67 4.52
CA GLY A 68 14.77 -18.43 4.03
C GLY A 68 15.55 -17.47 4.92
N GLN A 69 14.86 -16.73 5.80
CA GLN A 69 15.47 -15.90 6.84
C GLN A 69 15.88 -16.73 8.07
N ASP A 70 15.24 -17.88 8.32
CA ASP A 70 15.55 -18.79 9.43
C ASP A 70 16.77 -19.70 9.17
N GLY A 71 17.21 -19.82 7.90
CA GLY A 71 18.51 -20.44 7.58
C GLY A 71 19.72 -19.65 8.08
N ASN A 72 19.50 -18.46 8.64
CA ASN A 72 20.51 -17.56 9.20
C ASN A 72 20.43 -17.46 10.74
N ALA A 73 19.61 -18.29 11.41
CA ALA A 73 19.63 -18.43 12.86
C ALA A 73 20.50 -19.64 13.25
N GLY A 74 21.62 -19.37 13.92
CA GLY A 74 22.49 -20.40 14.48
C GLY A 74 21.70 -21.32 15.44
N GLY A 75 21.47 -22.55 14.99
CA GLY A 75 20.90 -23.63 15.78
C GLY A 75 21.89 -24.78 15.92
N GLN A 76 22.97 -24.54 16.67
CA GLN A 76 23.81 -25.60 17.22
C GLN A 76 22.95 -26.41 18.19
N GLY A 77 22.68 -27.68 17.86
CA GLY A 77 21.75 -28.50 18.62
C GLY A 77 21.66 -29.96 18.17
N THR A 78 22.79 -30.61 17.93
CA THR A 78 22.87 -32.08 18.07
C THR A 78 23.90 -32.42 19.14
N PRO A 79 23.53 -33.30 20.08
CA PRO A 79 24.41 -34.44 20.28
C PRO A 79 23.62 -35.73 20.51
N ALA A 80 23.92 -36.76 19.71
CA ALA A 80 24.27 -38.09 20.22
C ALA A 80 24.24 -39.14 19.10
N THR A 81 25.41 -39.49 18.57
CA THR A 81 25.73 -40.89 18.23
C THR A 81 27.25 -41.06 18.26
N PRO A 82 27.84 -41.93 19.09
CA PRO A 82 29.26 -42.23 19.03
C PRO A 82 29.48 -43.48 18.16
N ALA A 83 30.27 -43.35 17.09
CA ALA A 83 30.82 -44.51 16.40
C ALA A 83 32.19 -44.17 15.80
N SER A 84 33.22 -44.58 16.55
CA SER A 84 34.44 -45.25 16.11
C SER A 84 35.20 -44.74 14.86
N GLY A 85 36.43 -44.27 15.10
CA GLY A 85 37.62 -44.82 14.44
C GLY A 85 38.07 -44.18 13.11
N GLY A 86 39.22 -43.53 13.17
CA GLY A 86 40.29 -43.83 12.21
C GLY A 86 40.65 -42.79 11.13
N ILE A 87 41.86 -42.24 11.33
CA ILE A 87 42.95 -42.02 10.36
C ILE A 87 42.85 -40.86 9.32
N VAL A 88 44.00 -40.17 9.22
CA VAL A 88 44.54 -39.35 8.11
C VAL A 88 43.98 -37.94 7.96
N SER A 89 44.67 -36.96 8.56
CA SER A 89 44.63 -35.57 8.10
C SER A 89 45.64 -35.38 6.96
N THR A 90 45.16 -35.62 5.74
CA THR A 90 45.66 -34.95 4.54
C THR A 90 44.48 -34.21 3.92
N GLU A 91 44.77 -33.03 3.36
CA GLU A 91 43.88 -32.13 2.60
C GLU A 91 43.14 -31.05 3.40
N GLN A 92 43.69 -29.83 3.35
CA GLN A 92 42.93 -28.61 3.61
C GLN A 92 43.15 -27.61 2.45
N PRO A 93 42.33 -27.70 1.38
CA PRO A 93 42.04 -26.55 0.51
C PRO A 93 40.54 -26.19 0.43
N ALA A 94 39.63 -27.06 0.87
CA ALA A 94 38.18 -26.87 0.64
C ALA A 94 37.49 -25.75 1.47
N THR A 95 38.08 -25.33 2.59
CA THR A 95 37.50 -24.28 3.46
C THR A 95 37.70 -22.87 2.92
N SER A 96 38.77 -22.67 2.13
CA SER A 96 39.05 -21.43 1.40
C SER A 96 37.95 -21.13 0.38
N ASP A 97 37.57 -22.15 -0.38
CA ASP A 97 36.66 -21.98 -1.52
C ASP A 97 35.22 -21.75 -1.07
N TYR A 98 34.79 -22.41 0.01
CA TYR A 98 33.49 -22.18 0.63
C TYR A 98 33.34 -20.75 1.18
N LEU A 99 34.37 -20.23 1.84
CA LEU A 99 34.36 -18.85 2.35
C LEU A 99 34.34 -17.82 1.21
N ALA A 100 35.05 -18.09 0.12
CA ALA A 100 35.03 -17.24 -1.07
C ALA A 100 33.65 -17.22 -1.74
N GLU A 101 33.01 -18.37 -1.87
CA GLU A 101 31.65 -18.50 -2.41
C GLU A 101 30.63 -17.77 -1.53
N LEU A 102 30.71 -17.94 -0.21
CA LEU A 102 29.83 -17.26 0.74
C LEU A 102 29.99 -15.72 0.69
N LEU A 103 31.24 -15.25 0.59
CA LEU A 103 31.53 -13.82 0.41
C LEU A 103 30.92 -13.28 -0.88
N GLU A 104 30.94 -14.04 -1.96
CA GLU A 104 30.37 -13.63 -3.24
C GLU A 104 28.84 -13.55 -3.18
N VAL A 105 28.19 -14.53 -2.54
CA VAL A 105 26.75 -14.50 -2.30
C VAL A 105 26.33 -13.29 -1.46
N TYR A 106 27.07 -12.95 -0.41
CA TYR A 106 26.77 -11.76 0.39
C TYR A 106 27.01 -10.45 -0.37
N LYS A 107 28.03 -10.38 -1.23
CA LYS A 107 28.21 -9.21 -2.11
C LYS A 107 27.04 -9.05 -3.06
N ASP A 108 26.59 -10.14 -3.67
CA ASP A 108 25.41 -10.14 -4.55
C ASP A 108 24.15 -9.70 -3.81
N GLN A 109 23.97 -10.16 -2.57
CA GLN A 109 22.86 -9.73 -1.72
C GLN A 109 22.94 -8.25 -1.37
N ILE A 110 24.12 -7.74 -0.99
CA ILE A 110 24.34 -6.32 -0.71
C ILE A 110 24.05 -5.49 -1.97
N GLN A 111 24.47 -5.97 -3.14
CA GLN A 111 24.24 -5.28 -4.41
C GLN A 111 22.74 -5.25 -4.74
N LEU A 112 22.02 -6.35 -4.53
CA LEU A 112 20.57 -6.41 -4.70
C LEU A 112 19.85 -5.43 -3.76
N LEU A 113 20.24 -5.39 -2.48
CA LEU A 113 19.65 -4.47 -1.50
C LEU A 113 19.93 -3.00 -1.87
N LYS A 114 21.11 -2.69 -2.41
CA LYS A 114 21.42 -1.36 -2.94
C LYS A 114 20.56 -0.99 -4.14
N GLU A 115 20.35 -1.91 -5.08
CA GLU A 115 19.43 -1.70 -6.21
C GLU A 115 18.00 -1.43 -5.73
N GLN A 116 17.53 -2.17 -4.72
CA GLN A 116 16.20 -1.99 -4.14
C GLN A 116 16.06 -0.63 -3.43
N LEU A 117 17.07 -0.22 -2.67
CA LEU A 117 17.09 1.09 -2.00
C LEU A 117 17.03 2.24 -3.02
N GLU A 118 17.75 2.11 -4.13
CA GLU A 118 17.74 3.13 -5.17
C GLU A 118 16.39 3.18 -5.90
N ASP A 119 15.77 2.02 -6.17
CA ASP A 119 14.43 1.98 -6.75
C ASP A 119 13.39 2.64 -5.82
N MET A 120 13.46 2.35 -4.52
CA MET A 120 12.63 2.99 -3.49
C MET A 120 12.81 4.51 -3.45
N ARG A 121 14.06 5.00 -3.54
CA ARG A 121 14.36 6.44 -3.61
C ARG A 121 13.76 7.10 -4.85
N VAL A 122 13.86 6.45 -6.00
CA VAL A 122 13.27 6.96 -7.25
C VAL A 122 11.74 6.99 -7.16
N GLN A 123 11.13 5.99 -6.52
CA GLN A 123 9.68 5.97 -6.30
C GLN A 123 9.24 7.12 -5.38
N LEU A 124 9.97 7.37 -4.28
CA LEU A 124 9.73 8.51 -3.39
C LEU A 124 9.83 9.83 -4.15
N ALA A 125 10.90 10.07 -4.90
CA ALA A 125 11.06 11.29 -5.69
C ALA A 125 9.94 11.51 -6.72
N ARG A 126 9.36 10.43 -7.28
CA ARG A 126 8.19 10.54 -8.16
C ARG A 126 6.93 10.92 -7.40
N ARG A 127 6.74 10.37 -6.20
CA ARG A 127 5.60 10.70 -5.33
C ARG A 127 5.69 12.13 -4.83
N ASP A 128 6.88 12.59 -4.47
CA ASP A 128 7.12 13.99 -4.08
C ASP A 128 6.75 14.95 -5.22
N ARG A 129 7.17 14.67 -6.46
CA ARG A 129 6.74 15.46 -7.61
C ARG A 129 5.22 15.46 -7.82
N GLN A 130 4.56 14.32 -7.61
CA GLN A 130 3.10 14.25 -7.70
C GLN A 130 2.42 15.10 -6.61
N ILE A 131 2.99 15.11 -5.41
CA ILE A 131 2.54 15.98 -4.32
C ILE A 131 2.76 17.44 -4.70
N ASP A 132 3.91 17.81 -5.24
CA ASP A 132 4.20 19.17 -5.72
C ASP A 132 3.23 19.62 -6.81
N ASP A 133 2.94 18.76 -7.79
CA ASP A 133 1.98 19.04 -8.86
C ASP A 133 0.55 19.24 -8.31
N LEU A 134 0.14 18.40 -7.36
CA LEU A 134 -1.16 18.54 -6.68
C LEU A 134 -1.23 19.81 -5.83
N MET A 135 -0.17 20.12 -5.09
CA MET A 135 -0.07 21.36 -4.31
C MET A 135 -0.15 22.57 -5.24
N ARG A 136 0.56 22.55 -6.36
CA ARG A 136 0.51 23.62 -7.37
C ARG A 136 -0.89 23.81 -7.95
N LEU A 137 -1.57 22.71 -8.26
CA LEU A 137 -2.95 22.72 -8.76
C LEU A 137 -3.93 23.25 -7.71
N MET A 138 -3.79 22.82 -6.45
CA MET A 138 -4.58 23.35 -5.33
C MET A 138 -4.35 24.84 -5.10
N VAL A 139 -3.10 25.30 -5.14
CA VAL A 139 -2.77 26.73 -5.01
C VAL A 139 -3.33 27.52 -6.20
N GLY A 140 -3.28 26.97 -7.41
CA GLY A 140 -3.93 27.54 -8.58
C GLY A 140 -5.43 27.75 -8.37
N PHE A 141 -6.14 26.71 -7.90
CA PHE A 141 -7.57 26.83 -7.57
C PHE A 141 -7.84 27.80 -6.43
N GLN A 142 -6.98 27.88 -5.42
CA GLN A 142 -7.11 28.85 -4.32
C GLN A 142 -6.90 30.30 -4.79
N LEU A 143 -6.03 30.53 -5.78
CA LEU A 143 -5.79 31.86 -6.36
C LEU A 143 -6.90 32.27 -7.34
N GLU A 144 -7.46 31.32 -8.09
CA GLU A 144 -8.64 31.54 -8.94
C GLU A 144 -9.91 31.78 -8.11
N TYR A 145 -9.98 31.19 -6.90
CA TYR A 145 -11.04 31.45 -5.94
C TYR A 145 -10.78 32.75 -5.19
N LYS A 146 -11.03 33.88 -5.85
CA LYS A 146 -11.20 35.17 -5.18
C LYS A 146 -12.52 35.10 -4.39
N PRO A 147 -12.51 35.06 -3.03
CA PRO A 147 -13.76 35.23 -2.31
C PRO A 147 -14.23 36.64 -2.65
N GLU A 148 -15.39 36.77 -3.30
CA GLU A 148 -16.07 38.05 -3.36
C GLU A 148 -16.26 38.52 -1.92
N VAL A 149 -15.48 39.52 -1.55
CA VAL A 149 -15.55 40.12 -0.24
C VAL A 149 -16.92 40.77 -0.16
N ALA A 150 -17.73 40.27 0.75
CA ALA A 150 -18.84 40.94 1.41
C ALA A 150 -19.05 42.40 0.97
N ALA A 151 -20.02 42.62 0.09
CA ALA A 151 -20.77 43.86 -0.01
C ALA A 151 -22.23 43.49 -0.31
N GLU A 152 -23.12 44.03 0.51
CA GLU A 152 -24.50 43.63 0.70
C GLU A 152 -25.45 43.99 -0.47
N HIS A 153 -26.55 43.24 -0.54
CA HIS A 153 -27.87 43.55 -1.12
C HIS A 153 -28.10 43.56 -2.65
N GLY A 154 -28.97 42.63 -3.09
CA GLY A 154 -29.73 42.69 -4.35
C GLY A 154 -30.20 41.30 -4.81
N SER A 155 -31.26 40.72 -4.23
CA SER A 155 -32.63 40.66 -4.78
C SER A 155 -32.76 40.19 -6.24
N MET A 156 -33.59 39.13 -6.41
CA MET A 156 -34.13 38.49 -7.64
C MET A 156 -33.17 37.67 -8.51
N GLY A 157 -33.43 36.41 -8.87
CA GLY A 157 -34.55 35.51 -8.61
C GLY A 157 -34.60 34.37 -9.64
N SER A 158 -35.17 33.22 -9.21
CA SER A 158 -35.80 32.14 -10.01
C SER A 158 -34.90 31.25 -10.89
N LYS A 159 -34.97 29.91 -10.92
CA LYS A 159 -35.88 28.81 -10.47
C LYS A 159 -35.02 27.51 -10.57
N SER A 160 -35.21 26.36 -9.93
CA SER A 160 -36.22 25.67 -9.09
C SER A 160 -35.50 24.37 -8.66
N ASN A 161 -35.67 23.75 -7.49
CA ASN A 161 -36.91 23.12 -7.05
C ASN A 161 -36.69 22.47 -5.64
N LEU A 162 -37.71 22.58 -4.76
CA LEU A 162 -37.97 21.79 -3.53
C LEU A 162 -36.99 21.94 -2.34
N THR A 163 -37.33 22.39 -1.12
CA THR A 163 -38.57 22.71 -0.40
C THR A 163 -38.21 23.57 0.82
N SER A 164 -39.01 24.60 1.08
CA SER A 164 -39.02 25.45 2.28
C SER A 164 -39.60 24.75 3.52
N GLY A 165 -39.11 25.09 4.71
CA GLY A 165 -39.98 25.27 5.89
C GLY A 165 -39.63 24.49 7.16
N SER A 166 -39.34 25.28 8.21
CA SER A 166 -39.19 24.92 9.64
C SER A 166 -37.84 24.30 10.07
N GLY A 167 -37.26 24.88 11.12
CA GLY A 167 -36.00 24.50 11.75
C GLY A 167 -36.08 23.18 12.50
N GLU A 168 -36.48 22.11 11.82
CA GLU A 168 -36.39 20.76 12.34
C GLU A 168 -34.98 20.25 12.10
N LYS A 169 -34.15 20.29 13.15
CA LYS A 169 -32.83 19.67 13.13
C LYS A 169 -33.04 18.18 12.81
N LYS A 170 -32.35 17.66 11.79
CA LYS A 170 -32.44 16.23 11.45
C LYS A 170 -31.85 15.43 12.61
N VAL A 171 -32.69 14.66 13.29
CA VAL A 171 -32.29 13.82 14.43
C VAL A 171 -31.85 12.46 13.89
N PHE A 172 -30.61 12.08 14.16
CA PHE A 172 -30.09 10.74 13.87
C PHE A 172 -29.88 9.99 15.16
N SER A 173 -30.03 8.67 15.13
CA SER A 173 -29.65 7.84 16.27
C SER A 173 -28.14 7.94 16.51
N LYS A 174 -27.72 7.95 17.78
CA LYS A 174 -26.30 8.02 18.17
C LYS A 174 -25.46 6.93 17.48
N LYS A 175 -26.02 5.72 17.33
CA LYS A 175 -25.35 4.60 16.67
C LYS A 175 -25.18 4.80 15.16
N GLU A 176 -26.23 5.26 14.48
CA GLU A 176 -26.21 5.53 13.04
C GLU A 176 -25.25 6.66 12.69
N LEU A 177 -25.18 7.68 13.56
CA LEU A 177 -24.28 8.80 13.39
C LEU A 177 -22.82 8.37 13.58
N ALA A 178 -22.53 7.56 14.61
CA ALA A 178 -21.20 7.01 14.84
C ALA A 178 -20.72 6.13 13.67
N ASP A 179 -21.58 5.25 13.15
CA ASP A 179 -21.26 4.40 12.00
C ASP A 179 -20.98 5.22 10.72
N ASN A 180 -21.73 6.31 10.52
CA ASN A 180 -21.52 7.20 9.38
C ASN A 180 -20.20 7.98 9.51
N ILE A 181 -19.94 8.55 10.68
CA ILE A 181 -18.67 9.24 10.99
C ILE A 181 -17.48 8.29 10.79
N LEU A 182 -17.59 7.03 11.21
CA LEU A 182 -16.56 6.01 11.05
C LEU A 182 -16.29 5.69 9.57
N ARG A 183 -17.34 5.55 8.75
CA ARG A 183 -17.20 5.39 7.28
C ARG A 183 -16.56 6.61 6.62
N LEU A 184 -16.86 7.82 7.09
CA LEU A 184 -16.24 9.05 6.58
C LEU A 184 -14.76 9.14 6.96
N ARG A 185 -14.39 8.65 8.16
CA ARG A 185 -12.98 8.54 8.60
C ARG A 185 -12.20 7.50 7.79
N GLN A 186 -12.78 6.34 7.51
CA GLN A 186 -12.17 5.32 6.64
C GLN A 186 -11.95 5.82 5.20
N ARG A 187 -12.74 6.81 4.75
CA ARG A 187 -12.58 7.50 3.46
C ARG A 187 -11.61 8.68 3.51
N GLY A 188 -10.92 8.89 4.64
CA GLY A 188 -9.88 9.91 4.81
C GLY A 188 -10.39 11.31 5.17
N LYS A 189 -11.68 11.49 5.51
CA LYS A 189 -12.20 12.81 5.91
C LYS A 189 -11.77 13.17 7.33
N SER A 190 -11.40 14.44 7.53
CA SER A 190 -11.03 14.95 8.86
C SER A 190 -12.28 15.20 9.72
N TYR A 191 -12.13 15.22 11.05
CA TYR A 191 -13.23 15.54 11.97
C TYR A 191 -13.82 16.92 11.70
N THR A 192 -12.99 17.86 11.22
CA THR A 192 -13.37 19.23 10.86
C THR A 192 -14.35 19.26 9.68
N GLU A 193 -14.09 18.44 8.66
CA GLU A 193 -14.91 18.33 7.45
C GLU A 193 -16.23 17.61 7.74
N ILE A 194 -16.19 16.61 8.63
CA ILE A 194 -17.38 15.89 9.08
C ILE A 194 -18.28 16.82 9.90
N ALA A 195 -17.73 17.58 10.84
CA ALA A 195 -18.48 18.58 11.61
C ALA A 195 -19.11 19.65 10.70
N ARG A 196 -18.36 20.15 9.70
CA ARG A 196 -18.89 21.09 8.70
C ARG A 196 -20.03 20.49 7.88
N GLY A 197 -19.91 19.23 7.46
CA GLY A 197 -20.97 18.52 6.74
C GLY A 197 -22.23 18.30 7.58
N LEU A 198 -22.09 17.96 8.86
CA LEU A 198 -23.21 17.80 9.79
C LEU A 198 -23.93 19.12 10.07
N ASN A 199 -23.18 20.22 10.17
CA ASN A 199 -23.74 21.56 10.28
C ASN A 199 -24.48 22.00 9.01
N HIS A 200 -23.97 21.67 7.82
CA HIS A 200 -24.63 22.00 6.56
C HIS A 200 -25.97 21.26 6.37
N ILE A 201 -26.08 20.05 6.91
CA ILE A 201 -27.29 19.21 6.84
C ILE A 201 -28.25 19.53 8.01
N ASN A 202 -27.92 20.51 8.86
CA ASN A 202 -28.67 20.89 10.07
C ASN A 202 -28.95 19.71 11.00
N VAL A 203 -27.95 18.86 11.23
CA VAL A 203 -28.07 17.70 12.12
C VAL A 203 -28.08 18.15 13.58
N ALA A 204 -28.99 17.59 14.39
CA ALA A 204 -29.03 17.88 15.83
C ALA A 204 -27.79 17.33 16.55
N THR A 205 -27.03 18.22 17.18
CA THR A 205 -25.95 17.86 18.13
C THR A 205 -26.53 17.08 19.31
N LEU A 206 -25.83 16.05 19.76
CA LEU A 206 -26.27 15.25 20.91
C LEU A 206 -26.07 15.98 22.24
N SER A 207 -25.19 16.98 22.27
CA SER A 207 -24.96 17.87 23.41
C SER A 207 -25.91 19.06 23.51
N GLY A 208 -26.75 19.30 22.48
CA GLY A 208 -27.64 20.47 22.40
C GLY A 208 -26.98 21.78 21.94
N GLN A 209 -25.70 21.75 21.55
CA GLN A 209 -24.97 22.89 20.99
C GLN A 209 -25.59 23.42 19.68
N PRO A 210 -25.33 24.69 19.30
CA PRO A 210 -25.85 25.25 18.05
C PRO A 210 -25.18 24.64 16.82
N ALA A 211 -23.96 24.10 16.95
CA ALA A 211 -23.19 23.53 15.87
C ALA A 211 -22.32 22.36 16.35
N TRP A 212 -22.10 21.38 15.46
CA TRP A 212 -21.15 20.28 15.63
C TRP A 212 -19.73 20.81 15.70
N THR A 213 -19.00 20.39 16.73
CA THR A 213 -17.58 20.66 16.91
C THR A 213 -16.76 19.39 16.69
N GLU A 214 -15.46 19.56 16.41
CA GLU A 214 -14.53 18.43 16.21
C GLU A 214 -14.50 17.49 17.41
N ALA A 215 -14.43 18.05 18.62
CA ALA A 215 -14.42 17.30 19.87
C ALA A 215 -15.71 16.49 20.06
N GLU A 216 -16.86 17.03 19.64
CA GLU A 216 -18.15 16.33 19.74
C GLU A 216 -18.24 15.17 18.75
N VAL A 217 -17.79 15.36 17.51
CA VAL A 217 -17.71 14.29 16.50
C VAL A 217 -16.73 13.20 16.95
N GLN A 218 -15.62 13.58 17.57
CA GLN A 218 -14.64 12.63 18.13
C GLN A 218 -15.20 11.85 19.32
N SER A 219 -16.01 12.49 20.18
CA SER A 219 -16.63 11.83 21.34
C SER A 219 -17.65 10.75 20.98
N LEU A 220 -18.14 10.76 19.73
CA LEU A 220 -19.08 9.75 19.23
C LEU A 220 -18.43 8.46 18.80
N LEU A 221 -17.13 8.49 18.53
CA LEU A 221 -16.37 7.31 18.22
C LEU A 221 -15.74 6.79 19.52
N PRO A 222 -15.69 5.46 19.72
CA PRO A 222 -14.79 4.91 20.73
C PRO A 222 -13.39 5.45 20.44
N ALA A 223 -12.68 5.88 21.49
CA ALA A 223 -11.33 6.41 21.37
C ALA A 223 -10.52 5.41 20.53
N LEU A 224 -10.17 5.82 19.31
CA LEU A 224 -9.10 5.18 18.56
C LEU A 224 -7.84 5.53 19.34
N VAL A 225 -7.59 4.78 20.41
CA VAL A 225 -6.21 4.47 20.80
C VAL A 225 -5.66 3.82 19.55
N ASP A 226 -4.86 4.59 18.82
CA ASP A 226 -3.89 4.04 17.91
C ASP A 226 -3.12 2.99 18.72
N ASN A 227 -3.42 1.71 18.50
CA ASN A 227 -2.47 0.65 18.80
C ASN A 227 -1.36 0.74 17.75
N ASP A 228 -0.67 1.87 17.74
CA ASP A 228 0.75 1.96 17.40
C ASP A 228 1.53 1.49 18.64
N THR A 229 1.29 0.24 19.07
CA THR A 229 2.31 -0.51 19.81
C THR A 229 3.27 -1.09 18.79
N ASN A 230 4.08 -0.20 18.21
CA ASN A 230 5.44 -0.49 17.79
C ASN A 230 6.32 0.65 18.32
N VAL A 231 6.25 0.86 19.64
CA VAL A 231 7.37 1.41 20.39
C VAL A 231 8.37 0.28 20.55
N ILE A 232 9.38 0.29 19.69
CA ILE A 232 10.68 -0.29 19.99
C ILE A 232 11.30 0.64 21.03
N GLU A 233 11.25 0.25 22.31
CA GLU A 233 12.20 0.76 23.30
C GLU A 233 13.46 -0.14 23.25
N LEU A 234 14.58 0.56 23.18
CA LEU A 234 15.96 0.07 23.19
C LEU A 234 16.33 -0.64 24.49
#